data_AF-A0A922P0L3-F1
#
_entry.id   AF-A0A922P0L3-F1
#
_cell.length_a   1.000
_cell.length_b   1.000
_cell.length_c   1.000
_cell.angle_alpha   90.00
_cell.angle_beta   90.00
_cell.angle_gamma   90.00
#
_symmetry.space_group_name_H-M   'P 1'
#
loop_
_entity.id
_entity.type
_entity.pdbx_description
1 polymer ?
#
loop_
_entity_poly.entity_id
_entity_poly.type
_entity_poly.pdbx_seq_one_letter_code
_entity_poly.pdbx_strand_id
1 'polypeptide(L)' 'MGLQKFGTTILTLAVAGIILAGCGRKGDLDRPSTPVDQQNIRKTGENRQPEPVADKSFFLDPLL' A
#
# COMPACT_ATOMS: atom_id res chain seq x y z
N MET A 1 -16.84 -37.42 -9.35
CA MET A 1 -16.13 -36.90 -8.16
C MET A 1 -14.76 -36.28 -8.45
N GLY A 2 -14.27 -36.27 -9.70
CA GLY A 2 -12.97 -35.69 -10.05
C GLY A 2 -13.03 -34.19 -10.38
N LEU A 3 -13.97 -33.78 -11.25
CA LEU A 3 -13.98 -32.42 -11.80
C LEU A 3 -14.25 -31.31 -10.77
N GLN A 4 -15.12 -31.57 -9.80
CA GLN A 4 -15.42 -30.58 -8.74
C GLN A 4 -14.23 -30.34 -7.82
N LYS A 5 -13.46 -31.39 -7.49
CA LYS A 5 -12.26 -31.26 -6.67
C LYS A 5 -11.17 -30.46 -7.38
N PHE A 6 -10.97 -30.68 -8.69
CA PHE A 6 -10.01 -29.90 -9.48
C PHE A 6 -10.42 -28.42 -9.60
N GLY A 7 -11.70 -28.14 -9.79
CA GLY A 7 -12.21 -26.76 -9.85
C GLY A 7 -11.96 -25.98 -8.57
N THR A 8 -12.23 -26.57 -7.41
CA THR A 8 -11.97 -25.94 -6.11
C THR A 8 -10.47 -25.68 -5.90
N THR A 9 -9.61 -26.65 -6.23
CA THR A 9 -8.15 -26.48 -6.10
C THR A 9 -7.62 -25.34 -6.96
N ILE A 10 -8.05 -25.25 -8.23
CA ILE A 10 -7.64 -24.17 -9.14
C ILE A 10 -8.08 -22.80 -8.61
N LEU A 11 -9.33 -22.69 -8.13
CA LEU A 11 -9.84 -21.44 -7.55
C LEU A 11 -9.03 -21.01 -6.33
N THR A 12 -8.71 -21.94 -5.42
CA THR A 12 -7.91 -21.62 -4.23
C THR A 12 -6.49 -21.16 -4.57
N LEU A 13 -5.83 -21.79 -5.55
CA LEU A 13 -4.52 -21.37 -6.01
C LEU A 13 -4.55 -19.98 -6.64
N ALA A 14 -5.56 -19.69 -7.47
CA ALA A 14 -5.71 -18.40 -8.12
C ALA A 14 -5.91 -17.27 -7.10
N VAL A 15 -6.79 -17.48 -6.11
CA VAL A 15 -7.04 -16.49 -5.04
C VAL A 15 -5.78 -16.26 -4.20
N ALA A 16 -5.07 -17.32 -3.82
CA ALA A 16 -3.81 -17.21 -3.09
C ALA A 16 -2.76 -16.41 -3.89
N GLY A 17 -2.64 -16.65 -5.19
CA GLY A 17 -1.75 -15.91 -6.08
C GLY A 17 -2.07 -14.41 -6.14
N ILE A 18 -3.35 -14.05 -6.22
CA ILE A 18 -3.79 -12.64 -6.22
C ILE A 18 -3.45 -11.96 -4.88
N ILE A 19 -3.70 -12.64 -3.76
CA ILE A 19 -3.41 -12.09 -2.43
C ILE A 19 -1.91 -11.86 -2.25
N LEU A 20 -1.07 -12.83 -2.62
CA LEU A 20 0.38 -12.71 -2.51
C LEU A 20 0.96 -11.63 -3.45
N ALA A 21 0.40 -11.47 -4.66
CA ALA A 21 0.80 -10.42 -5.58
C ALA A 21 0.25 -9.02 -5.18
N GLY A 22 -0.89 -8.97 -4.49
CA GLY A 22 -1.57 -7.75 -4.08
C GLY A 22 -1.04 -7.18 -2.75
N CYS A 23 -0.77 -8.03 -1.76
CA CYS A 23 -0.14 -7.67 -0.48
C CYS A 23 1.35 -7.37 -0.70
N GLY A 24 1.65 -6.19 -1.25
CA GLY A 24 3.03 -5.80 -1.51
C GLY A 24 3.24 -4.93 -2.74
N ARG A 25 2.17 -4.56 -3.47
CA ARG A 25 2.26 -3.48 -4.45
C ARG A 25 2.45 -2.15 -3.72
N LYS A 26 3.68 -1.95 -3.28
CA LYS A 26 4.21 -0.73 -2.70
C LYS A 26 4.01 0.35 -3.76
N GLY A 27 3.19 1.35 -3.45
CA GLY A 27 3.05 2.53 -4.29
C GLY A 27 4.42 3.14 -4.56
N ASP A 28 4.53 3.89 -5.65
CA ASP A 28 5.72 4.70 -5.94
C ASP A 28 6.02 5.53 -4.70
N LEU A 29 7.04 5.13 -3.94
CA LEU A 29 7.48 5.89 -2.78
C LEU A 29 8.32 7.03 -3.32
N ASP A 30 8.08 8.21 -2.78
CA ASP A 30 8.97 9.34 -3.01
C ASP A 30 10.41 8.95 -2.63
N ARG A 31 11.36 9.41 -3.44
CA ARG A 31 12.78 9.22 -3.14
C ARG A 31 13.09 9.92 -1.81
N PRO A 32 14.09 9.46 -1.04
CA PRO A 32 14.46 10.13 0.22
C PRO A 32 14.81 11.61 0.05
N SER A 33 15.25 12.00 -1.15
CA SER A 33 15.61 13.37 -1.53
C SER A 33 14.46 14.16 -2.16
N THR A 34 13.23 13.63 -2.19
CA THR A 34 12.09 14.37 -2.74
C THR A 34 11.80 15.60 -1.85
N PRO A 35 11.69 16.81 -2.43
CA PRO A 35 11.31 18.02 -1.69
C PRO A 35 9.98 17.86 -0.93
N VAL A 36 9.87 18.46 0.25
CA VAL A 36 8.72 18.27 1.18
C VAL A 36 7.38 18.63 0.52
N ASP A 37 7.35 19.65 -0.32
CA ASP A 37 6.18 20.10 -1.10
C ASP A 37 5.67 19.06 -2.12
N GLN A 38 6.50 18.05 -2.44
CA GLN A 38 6.21 17.01 -3.42
C GLN A 38 6.08 15.62 -2.79
N GLN A 39 6.33 15.50 -1.48
CA GLN A 39 6.18 14.25 -0.76
C GLN A 39 4.70 13.92 -0.53
N ASN A 40 4.33 12.65 -0.65
CA ASN A 40 2.99 12.10 -0.45
C ASN A 40 1.91 12.65 -1.41
N ILE A 41 2.30 13.26 -2.53
CA ILE A 41 1.36 13.63 -3.59
C ILE A 41 0.96 12.36 -4.34
N ARG A 42 -0.26 11.85 -4.10
CA ARG A 42 -0.76 10.66 -4.81
C ARG A 42 -0.95 10.99 -6.29
N LYS A 43 -0.11 10.40 -7.17
CA LYS A 43 -0.19 10.54 -8.64
C LYS A 43 -1.54 10.12 -9.26
N THR A 44 -2.44 9.51 -8.49
CA THR A 44 -3.71 8.92 -8.98
C THR A 44 -4.97 9.59 -8.42
N GLY A 45 -4.88 10.79 -7.85
CA GLY A 45 -6.06 11.51 -7.39
C GLY A 45 -5.83 13.00 -7.37
N GLU A 46 -6.68 13.72 -8.08
CA GLU A 46 -6.77 15.17 -8.13
C GLU A 46 -6.48 15.81 -6.75
N ASN A 47 -5.36 16.53 -6.69
CA ASN A 47 -5.15 17.74 -5.88
C ASN A 47 -5.79 17.77 -4.47
N ARG A 48 -5.50 16.77 -3.62
CA ARG A 48 -5.82 16.86 -2.19
C ARG A 48 -4.75 17.69 -1.49
N GLN A 49 -5.07 18.96 -1.22
CA GLN A 49 -4.35 19.80 -0.26
C GLN A 49 -4.33 19.07 1.10
N PRO A 50 -3.17 18.91 1.76
CA PRO A 50 -3.12 18.34 3.10
C PRO A 50 -3.94 19.22 4.05
N GLU A 51 -4.84 18.61 4.81
CA GLU A 51 -5.52 19.34 5.89
C GLU A 51 -4.49 19.81 6.92
N PRO A 52 -4.65 21.01 7.51
CA PRO A 52 -3.76 21.49 8.56
C PRO A 52 -3.72 20.47 9.70
N VAL A 53 -2.58 19.78 9.84
CA VAL A 53 -2.38 18.80 10.90
C VAL A 53 -2.10 19.57 12.18
N ALA A 54 -2.90 19.33 13.22
CA ALA A 54 -2.67 19.91 14.54
C ALA A 54 -1.26 19.55 15.04
N ASP A 55 -0.58 20.54 15.64
CA ASP A 55 0.76 20.40 16.21
C ASP A 55 0.70 19.42 17.40
N LYS A 56 0.94 18.14 17.11
CA LYS A 56 1.02 17.09 18.12
C LYS A 56 2.49 16.93 18.50
N SER A 57 2.79 16.88 19.80
CA SER A 57 4.15 16.55 20.23
C SER A 57 4.54 15.18 19.67
N PHE A 58 5.52 15.19 18.78
CA PHE A 58 6.15 13.98 18.28
C PHE A 58 7.00 13.41 19.41
N PHE A 59 6.55 12.30 19.99
CA PHE A 59 7.41 11.51 20.87
C PHE A 59 8.36 10.75 19.95
N LEU A 60 9.61 11.23 19.87
CA LEU A 60 10.69 10.43 19.29
C LEU A 60 10.76 9.14 20.10
N ASP A 61 10.63 8.00 19.42
CA ASP A 61 10.98 6.71 19.99
C ASP A 61 12.42 6.85 20.51
N PRO A 62 12.69 6.65 21.80
CA PRO A 62 14.03 6.83 22.37
C PRO A 62 15.08 5.87 21.81
N LEU A 63 14.70 5.00 20.87
CA LEU A 63 15.56 4.05 20.16
C LEU A 63 15.93 4.49 18.72
N LEU A 64 15.55 5.70 18.28
CA LEU A 64 15.97 6.29 17.00
C LEU A 64 17.23 7.15 17.14
#